data_AF-A0AAI8YIK5-F1
#
_entry.id   AF-A0AAI8YIK5-F1
#
_cell.length_a   1.000
_cell.length_b   1.000
_cell.length_c   1.000
_cell.angle_alpha   90.00
_cell.angle_beta   90.00
_cell.angle_gamma   90.00
#
_symmetry.space_group_name_H-M   'P 1'
#
loop_
_entity.id
_entity.type
_entity.pdbx_description
1 polymer ?
#
loop_
_entity_poly.entity_id
_entity_poly.type
_entity_poly.pdbx_seq_one_letter_code
_entity_poly.pdbx_strand_id
1 'polypeptide(L)'
;MSSKPWTLQDTCCSLFPRGRDIKSIIGMKWKLGDATARFNSIQKEGPQIHAEIQLMMYLAQQKSSQSSRQEPNWLIYGYIGYSKKSCYLCNEFIKRYDPVFRTRGSHGALYSQWTVPHLETSGDLGGASVRIARALHQIEQELVSLARKDKRGKTQIAAVKQSSVGGSSCATALPGDKGDTSKWRQLLISSHLDEERMRNIRTLFGWC
;
A
#
# COMPACT_ATOMS: atom_id res chain seq x y z
N MET A 1 -28.29 -3.35 5.75
CA MET A 1 -28.18 -2.69 7.07
C MET A 1 -27.01 -1.73 7.01
N SER A 2 -27.25 -0.41 7.02
CA SER A 2 -26.15 0.56 6.96
C SER A 2 -25.37 0.51 8.26
N SER A 3 -24.15 -0.04 8.23
CA SER A 3 -23.26 -0.03 9.39
C SER A 3 -22.97 1.41 9.77
N LYS A 4 -23.09 1.74 11.06
CA LYS A 4 -22.71 3.05 11.61
C LYS A 4 -21.32 3.46 11.07
N PRO A 5 -21.12 4.69 10.59
CA PRO A 5 -19.84 5.13 10.05
C PRO A 5 -18.77 5.10 11.15
N TRP A 6 -17.60 4.56 10.83
CA TRP A 6 -16.47 4.46 11.73
C TRP A 6 -15.94 5.86 12.08
N THR A 7 -15.85 6.20 13.37
CA THR A 7 -15.51 7.55 13.82
C THR A 7 -14.05 7.68 14.27
N LEU A 8 -13.59 8.93 14.43
CA LEU A 8 -12.29 9.21 15.06
C LEU A 8 -12.22 8.63 16.48
N GLN A 9 -13.33 8.66 17.22
CA GLN A 9 -13.42 8.09 18.56
C GLN A 9 -13.26 6.58 18.54
N ASP A 10 -13.93 5.88 17.62
CA ASP A 10 -13.79 4.43 17.46
C ASP A 10 -12.34 4.05 17.15
N THR A 11 -11.68 4.83 16.30
CA THR A 11 -10.25 4.68 15.98
C THR A 11 -9.37 4.85 17.21
N CYS A 12 -9.58 5.91 17.99
CA CYS A 12 -8.81 6.16 19.21
C CYS A 12 -9.02 5.06 20.26
N CYS A 13 -10.27 4.61 20.45
CA CYS A 13 -10.58 3.52 21.38
C CYS A 13 -9.92 2.20 20.96
N SER A 14 -9.92 1.88 19.66
CA SER A 14 -9.29 0.68 19.12
C SER A 14 -7.77 0.71 19.29
N LEU A 15 -7.12 1.81 18.92
CA LEU A 15 -5.65 1.92 18.93
C LEU A 15 -5.05 2.19 20.33
N PHE A 16 -5.84 2.79 21.23
CA PHE A 16 -5.41 3.20 22.57
C PHE A 16 -6.39 2.73 23.67
N PRO A 17 -6.58 1.40 23.84
CA PRO A 17 -7.59 0.85 24.75
C PRO A 17 -7.33 1.16 26.24
N ARG A 18 -6.10 1.57 26.62
CA ARG A 18 -5.73 1.92 28.00
C ARG A 18 -6.01 3.39 28.37
N GLY A 19 -7.07 3.98 27.81
CA GLY A 19 -7.70 5.18 28.38
C GLY A 19 -6.98 6.51 28.14
N ARG A 20 -6.43 6.74 26.94
CA ARG A 20 -6.06 8.11 26.54
C ARG A 20 -7.30 8.83 26.01
N ASP A 21 -7.67 9.95 26.62
CA ASP A 21 -8.68 10.86 26.06
C ASP A 21 -8.25 11.28 24.65
N ILE A 22 -9.20 11.41 23.72
CA ILE A 22 -8.95 11.83 22.34
C ILE A 22 -8.16 13.14 22.33
N LYS A 23 -8.45 14.08 23.25
CA LYS A 23 -7.71 15.34 23.35
C LYS A 23 -6.22 15.12 23.65
N SER A 24 -5.89 14.11 24.45
CA SER A 24 -4.51 13.75 24.74
C SER A 24 -3.79 13.09 23.55
N ILE A 25 -4.54 12.48 22.63
CA ILE A 25 -3.99 11.82 21.43
C ILE A 25 -3.78 12.81 20.29
N ILE A 26 -4.77 13.68 20.00
CA ILE A 26 -4.66 14.71 18.96
C ILE A 26 -3.63 15.80 19.32
N GLY A 27 -3.25 15.87 20.59
CA GLY A 27 -2.30 16.83 21.14
C GLY A 27 -2.89 18.23 21.29
N MET A 28 -2.18 19.10 22.01
CA MET A 28 -2.65 20.45 22.33
C MET A 28 -2.80 21.37 21.11
N LYS A 29 -2.24 20.98 19.96
CA LYS A 29 -2.23 21.79 18.72
C LYS A 29 -3.55 21.71 17.94
N TRP A 30 -4.34 20.66 18.12
CA TRP A 30 -5.56 20.42 17.33
C TRP A 30 -6.81 20.56 18.19
N LYS A 31 -7.83 21.28 17.69
CA LYS A 31 -9.17 21.21 18.25
C LYS A 31 -9.83 19.89 17.83
N LEU A 32 -10.63 19.31 18.72
CA LEU A 32 -11.34 18.05 18.45
C LEU A 32 -12.24 18.12 17.22
N GLY A 33 -12.90 19.26 17.00
CA GLY A 33 -13.73 19.51 15.81
C GLY A 33 -12.92 19.45 14.51
N ASP A 34 -11.77 20.12 14.49
CA ASP A 34 -10.88 20.16 13.32
C ASP A 34 -10.29 18.77 13.02
N ALA A 35 -9.89 18.03 14.06
CA ALA A 35 -9.40 16.66 13.93
C ALA A 35 -10.48 15.71 13.39
N THR A 36 -11.71 15.82 13.90
CA THR A 36 -12.86 15.05 13.42
C THR A 36 -13.18 15.38 11.96
N ALA A 37 -13.23 16.66 11.60
CA ALA A 37 -13.47 17.09 10.22
C ALA A 37 -12.37 16.59 9.27
N ARG A 38 -11.10 16.66 9.69
CA ARG A 38 -9.97 16.14 8.91
C ARG A 38 -10.04 14.62 8.74
N PHE A 39 -10.39 13.89 9.80
CA PHE A 39 -10.58 12.45 9.75
C PHE A 39 -11.68 12.06 8.75
N ASN A 40 -12.84 12.71 8.84
CA ASN A 40 -13.95 12.49 7.91
C ASN A 40 -13.59 12.86 6.47
N SER A 41 -12.76 13.89 6.26
CA SER A 41 -12.24 14.23 4.94
C SER A 41 -11.37 13.12 4.38
N ILE A 42 -10.46 12.55 5.17
CA ILE A 42 -9.57 11.46 4.76
C ILE A 42 -10.38 10.20 4.43
N GLN A 43 -11.42 9.88 5.21
CA GLN A 43 -12.27 8.72 4.92
C GLN A 43 -13.02 8.81 3.59
N LYS A 44 -13.25 10.03 3.08
CA LYS A 44 -13.85 10.26 1.76
C LYS A 44 -12.84 10.19 0.63
N GLU A 45 -11.55 10.30 0.95
CA GLU A 45 -10.50 10.14 -0.05
C GLU A 45 -10.41 8.66 -0.45
N GLY A 46 -10.37 8.37 -1.75
CA GLY A 46 -10.28 7.01 -2.25
C GLY A 46 -8.91 6.38 -1.94
N PRO A 47 -8.84 5.08 -1.64
CA PRO A 47 -7.57 4.41 -1.39
C PRO A 47 -6.68 4.42 -2.63
N GLN A 48 -5.37 4.54 -2.41
CA GLN A 48 -4.33 4.59 -3.43
C GLN A 48 -3.29 3.51 -3.15
N ILE A 49 -3.15 2.57 -4.09
CA ILE A 49 -2.10 1.54 -4.02
C ILE A 49 -0.87 2.08 -4.72
N HIS A 50 0.19 2.27 -3.96
CA HIS A 50 1.47 2.73 -4.50
C HIS A 50 2.14 1.65 -5.37
N ALA A 51 2.94 2.08 -6.35
CA ALA A 51 3.63 1.18 -7.29
C ALA A 51 4.52 0.15 -6.58
N GLU A 52 5.17 0.54 -5.47
CA GLU A 52 6.00 -0.36 -4.68
C GLU A 52 5.21 -1.54 -4.12
N ILE A 53 3.96 -1.31 -3.70
CA ILE A 53 3.08 -2.35 -3.18
C ILE A 53 2.58 -3.25 -4.30
N GLN A 54 2.21 -2.67 -5.45
CA GLN A 54 1.79 -3.47 -6.63
C GLN A 54 2.90 -4.44 -7.05
N LEU A 55 4.14 -3.97 -7.10
CA LEU A 55 5.30 -4.81 -7.43
C LEU A 55 5.49 -5.94 -6.41
N MET A 56 5.40 -5.66 -5.11
CA MET A 56 5.50 -6.70 -4.08
C MET A 56 4.41 -7.77 -4.22
N MET A 57 3.19 -7.38 -4.55
CA MET A 57 2.08 -8.31 -4.74
C MET A 57 2.27 -9.17 -5.99
N TYR A 58 2.75 -8.58 -7.08
CA TYR A 58 3.12 -9.33 -8.28
C TYR A 58 4.22 -10.35 -7.98
N LEU A 59 5.30 -9.95 -7.30
CA LEU A 59 6.38 -10.87 -6.94
C LEU A 59 5.91 -12.00 -6.01
N ALA A 60 5.02 -11.69 -5.07
CA ALA A 60 4.39 -12.69 -4.20
C ALA A 60 3.55 -13.70 -4.98
N GLN A 61 2.79 -13.24 -5.99
CA GLN A 61 2.04 -14.12 -6.88
C GLN A 61 2.97 -15.03 -7.69
N GLN A 62 4.01 -14.46 -8.30
CA GLN A 62 4.98 -15.24 -9.09
C GLN A 62 5.68 -16.31 -8.25
N LYS A 63 6.06 -15.99 -7.00
CA LYS A 63 6.66 -16.95 -6.08
C LYS A 63 5.72 -18.12 -5.74
N SER A 64 4.42 -17.85 -5.63
CA SER A 64 3.41 -18.88 -5.31
C SER A 64 3.03 -19.73 -6.53
N SER A 65 3.20 -19.22 -7.75
CA SER A 65 2.91 -19.94 -9.00
C SER A 65 4.07 -20.80 -9.50
N GLN A 66 5.29 -20.64 -8.96
CA GLN A 66 6.42 -21.49 -9.33
C GLN A 66 6.31 -22.87 -8.69
N SER A 67 6.21 -23.89 -9.54
CA SER A 67 6.17 -25.31 -9.16
C SER A 67 7.55 -25.93 -8.94
N SER A 68 8.63 -25.24 -9.31
CA SER A 68 10.00 -25.74 -9.19
C SER A 68 10.68 -25.25 -7.90
N ARG A 69 11.53 -26.09 -7.29
CA ARG A 69 12.35 -25.76 -6.11
C ARG A 69 13.46 -24.72 -6.39
N GLN A 70 13.43 -24.07 -7.55
CA GLN A 70 14.44 -23.07 -7.93
C GLN A 70 13.92 -21.69 -7.51
N GLU A 71 14.64 -21.06 -6.59
CA GLU A 71 14.37 -19.68 -6.20
C GLU A 71 14.46 -18.77 -7.44
N PRO A 72 13.48 -17.89 -7.68
CA PRO A 72 13.51 -16.99 -8.83
C PRO A 72 14.78 -16.13 -8.86
N ASN A 73 15.34 -15.91 -10.05
CA ASN A 73 16.56 -15.10 -10.23
C ASN A 73 16.47 -13.67 -9.66
N TRP A 74 15.26 -13.11 -9.48
CA TRP A 74 15.08 -11.79 -8.87
C TRP A 74 15.37 -11.78 -7.35
N LEU A 75 15.33 -12.93 -6.67
CA LEU A 75 15.76 -13.03 -5.26
C LEU A 75 17.27 -12.87 -5.08
N ILE A 76 18.05 -13.12 -6.14
CA ILE A 76 19.51 -13.07 -6.09
C ILE A 76 19.99 -11.66 -5.71
N TYR A 77 19.30 -10.62 -6.15
CA TYR A 77 19.67 -9.23 -5.85
C TYR A 77 18.95 -8.67 -4.64
N GLY A 78 17.73 -9.13 -4.35
CA GLY A 78 16.95 -8.67 -3.20
C GLY A 78 16.83 -7.15 -3.11
N TYR A 79 16.88 -6.42 -4.23
CA TYR A 79 16.90 -4.96 -4.24
C TYR A 79 15.85 -4.44 -5.21
N ILE A 80 14.99 -3.54 -4.72
CA ILE A 80 13.96 -2.90 -5.51
C ILE A 80 14.37 -1.46 -5.79
N GLY A 81 14.68 -1.19 -7.06
CA GLY A 81 15.01 0.13 -7.58
C GLY A 81 13.76 0.93 -7.91
N TYR A 82 13.72 2.19 -7.45
CA TYR A 82 12.65 3.13 -7.75
C TYR A 82 13.24 4.48 -8.21
N SER A 83 12.51 5.19 -9.06
CA SER A 83 12.92 6.53 -9.53
C SER A 83 12.97 7.57 -8.40
N LYS A 84 12.16 7.38 -7.35
CA LYS A 84 12.12 8.18 -6.12
C LYS A 84 12.27 7.28 -4.89
N LYS A 85 12.71 7.85 -3.76
CA LYS A 85 12.67 7.13 -2.46
C LYS A 85 11.22 6.73 -2.16
N SER A 86 11.04 5.61 -1.46
CA SER A 86 9.70 5.09 -1.16
C SER A 86 9.04 5.83 0.00
N CYS A 87 7.70 5.88 0.03
CA CYS A 87 7.00 6.47 1.18
C CYS A 87 7.27 5.65 2.46
N TYR A 88 6.95 6.21 3.62
CA TYR A 88 7.18 5.53 4.90
C TYR A 88 6.52 4.16 4.94
N LEU A 89 5.23 4.09 4.58
CA LEU A 89 4.46 2.84 4.63
C LEU A 89 4.95 1.80 3.61
N CYS A 90 5.30 2.21 2.39
CA CYS A 90 5.90 1.29 1.41
C CYS A 90 7.21 0.69 1.94
N ASN A 91 8.09 1.55 2.47
CA ASN A 91 9.37 1.12 3.00
C ASN A 91 9.21 0.12 4.16
N GLU A 92 8.35 0.44 5.12
CA GLU A 92 8.15 -0.40 6.29
C GLU A 92 7.36 -1.68 5.98
N PHE A 93 6.48 -1.64 4.99
CA PHE A 93 5.78 -2.82 4.48
C PHE A 93 6.74 -3.79 3.81
N ILE A 94 7.57 -3.34 2.87
CA ILE A 94 8.51 -4.23 2.15
C ILE A 94 9.42 -4.97 3.13
N LYS A 95 10.04 -4.23 4.07
CA LYS A 95 10.95 -4.80 5.09
C LYS A 95 10.30 -5.89 5.93
N ARG A 96 9.01 -5.74 6.27
CA ARG A 96 8.28 -6.67 7.15
C ARG A 96 7.62 -7.81 6.38
N TYR A 97 7.21 -7.55 5.15
CA TYR A 97 6.56 -8.54 4.30
C TYR A 97 7.55 -9.62 3.89
N ASP A 98 8.72 -9.21 3.39
CA ASP A 98 9.82 -10.13 3.05
C ASP A 98 11.18 -9.42 3.20
N PRO A 99 11.95 -9.73 4.26
CA PRO A 99 13.23 -9.08 4.56
C PRO A 99 14.31 -9.27 3.49
N VAL A 100 14.12 -10.18 2.52
CA VAL A 100 15.05 -10.34 1.41
C VAL A 100 15.13 -9.07 0.56
N PHE A 101 14.05 -8.30 0.51
CA PHE A 101 14.00 -7.08 -0.28
C PHE A 101 14.49 -5.87 0.48
N ARG A 102 15.38 -5.13 -0.19
CA ARG A 102 15.90 -3.83 0.23
C ARG A 102 15.47 -2.78 -0.78
N THR A 103 15.26 -1.57 -0.30
CA THR A 103 14.95 -0.41 -1.15
C THR A 103 16.08 0.61 -1.03
N ARG A 104 16.08 1.63 -1.90
CA ARG A 104 16.98 2.80 -1.79
C ARG A 104 16.79 3.60 -0.48
N GLY A 105 15.75 3.29 0.29
CA GLY A 105 15.36 3.99 1.50
C GLY A 105 14.11 4.86 1.31
N SER A 106 13.70 5.49 2.41
CA SER A 106 12.45 6.25 2.47
C SER A 106 12.66 7.76 2.47
N HIS A 107 11.69 8.50 1.92
CA HIS A 107 11.59 9.95 2.11
C HIS A 107 10.74 10.34 3.34
N GLY A 108 10.22 9.35 4.08
CA GLY A 108 9.56 9.56 5.38
C GLY A 108 8.12 10.10 5.32
N ALA A 109 7.57 10.35 4.13
CA ALA A 109 6.19 10.84 4.04
C ALA A 109 5.17 9.73 4.34
N LEU A 110 4.17 10.10 5.13
CA LEU A 110 3.00 9.26 5.43
C LEU A 110 1.80 9.75 4.61
N TYR A 111 1.22 8.85 3.80
CA TYR A 111 0.10 9.16 2.90
C TYR A 111 -1.20 8.62 3.49
N SER A 112 -2.21 9.48 3.62
CA SER A 112 -3.53 9.13 4.21
C SER A 112 -4.32 8.13 3.37
N GLN A 113 -4.11 8.14 2.05
CA GLN A 113 -4.80 7.28 1.10
C GLN A 113 -4.08 5.94 0.89
N TRP A 114 -2.90 5.73 1.48
CA TRP A 114 -2.11 4.53 1.23
C TRP A 114 -2.88 3.27 1.62
N THR A 115 -2.87 2.26 0.75
CA THR A 115 -3.43 0.94 1.06
C THR A 115 -2.65 -0.20 0.40
N VAL A 116 -2.96 -1.42 0.82
CA VAL A 116 -2.54 -2.68 0.19
C VAL A 116 -3.76 -3.29 -0.52
N PRO A 117 -3.62 -3.87 -1.73
CA PRO A 117 -4.73 -4.50 -2.41
C PRO A 117 -5.31 -5.63 -1.56
N HIS A 118 -6.64 -5.76 -1.64
CA HIS A 118 -7.32 -6.95 -1.13
C HIS A 118 -6.95 -8.12 -2.05
N LEU A 119 -6.24 -9.10 -1.50
CA LEU A 119 -6.08 -10.38 -2.18
C LEU A 119 -7.38 -11.15 -1.96
N GLU A 120 -8.16 -11.37 -3.02
CA GLU A 120 -9.37 -12.19 -2.89
C GLU A 120 -9.01 -13.57 -2.35
N THR A 121 -9.74 -14.00 -1.33
CA THR A 121 -9.56 -15.25 -0.56
C THR A 121 -9.69 -16.52 -1.42
N SER A 122 -10.00 -16.42 -2.71
CA SER A 122 -10.26 -17.52 -3.63
C SER A 122 -9.02 -18.33 -4.04
N GLY A 123 -7.84 -17.97 -3.53
CA GLY A 123 -6.69 -18.86 -3.50
C GLY A 123 -5.59 -18.23 -2.67
N ASP A 124 -5.40 -18.66 -1.43
CA ASP A 124 -4.30 -18.18 -0.59
C ASP A 124 -2.97 -18.48 -1.29
N LEU A 125 -2.41 -17.44 -1.92
CA LEU A 125 -1.15 -17.45 -2.67
C LEU A 125 0.02 -17.77 -1.73
N GLY A 126 0.13 -19.03 -1.30
CA GLY A 126 1.21 -19.52 -0.44
C GLY A 126 1.36 -18.72 0.85
N GLY A 127 0.27 -18.40 1.57
CA GLY A 127 0.30 -17.64 2.81
C GLY A 127 0.55 -16.13 2.67
N ALA A 128 0.41 -15.57 1.45
CA ALA A 128 0.59 -14.14 1.21
C ALA A 128 -0.36 -13.29 2.06
N SER A 129 -1.61 -13.72 2.22
CA SER A 129 -2.63 -13.03 3.04
C SER A 129 -2.16 -12.88 4.49
N VAL A 130 -1.65 -13.96 5.09
CA VAL A 130 -1.09 -13.99 6.45
C VAL A 130 0.13 -13.07 6.57
N ARG A 131 1.02 -13.09 5.57
CA ARG A 131 2.20 -12.19 5.55
C ARG A 131 1.79 -10.73 5.49
N ILE A 132 0.80 -10.37 4.66
CA ILE A 132 0.24 -9.01 4.59
C ILE A 132 -0.31 -8.61 5.95
N ALA A 133 -1.20 -9.43 6.53
CA ALA A 133 -1.84 -9.13 7.80
C ALA A 133 -0.80 -8.92 8.92
N ARG A 134 0.21 -9.79 8.99
CA ARG A 134 1.31 -9.67 9.94
C ARG A 134 2.13 -8.40 9.72
N ALA A 135 2.50 -8.08 8.48
CA ALA A 135 3.27 -6.88 8.16
C ALA A 135 2.49 -5.61 8.54
N LEU A 136 1.21 -5.54 8.18
CA LEU A 136 0.33 -4.42 8.53
C LEU A 136 0.17 -4.27 10.04
N HIS A 137 -0.03 -5.37 10.77
CA HIS A 137 -0.16 -5.33 12.22
C HIS A 137 1.12 -4.82 12.89
N GLN A 138 2.29 -5.23 12.42
CA GLN A 138 3.58 -4.74 12.95
C GLN A 138 3.80 -3.25 12.65
N ILE A 139 3.38 -2.76 11.48
CA ILE A 139 3.44 -1.32 11.14
C ILE A 139 2.49 -0.54 12.05
N GLU A 140 1.27 -1.02 12.25
CA GLU A 140 0.29 -0.40 13.13
C GLU A 140 0.82 -0.29 14.56
N GLN A 141 1.38 -1.37 15.11
CA GLN A 141 1.99 -1.36 16.44
C GLN A 141 3.13 -0.34 16.55
N GLU A 142 3.98 -0.24 15.52
CA GLU A 142 5.05 0.76 15.49
C GLU A 142 4.49 2.18 15.45
N LEU A 143 3.53 2.47 14.57
CA LEU A 143 2.89 3.78 14.49
C LEU A 143 2.20 4.17 15.79
N VAL A 144 1.51 3.23 16.45
CA VAL A 144 0.91 3.42 17.77
C VAL A 144 1.99 3.69 18.83
N SER A 145 3.11 2.97 18.79
CA SER A 145 4.24 3.18 19.70
C SER A 145 4.87 4.56 19.51
N LEU A 146 5.05 5.00 18.27
CA LEU A 146 5.55 6.33 17.93
C LEU A 146 4.57 7.41 18.40
N ALA A 147 3.28 7.25 18.14
CA ALA A 147 2.23 8.15 18.63
C ALA A 147 2.10 8.17 20.17
N ARG A 148 2.55 7.12 20.88
CA ARG A 148 2.64 7.14 22.36
C ARG A 148 3.86 7.90 22.84
N LYS A 149 4.99 7.75 22.16
CA LYS A 149 6.26 8.38 22.50
C LYS A 149 6.31 9.86 22.10
N ASP A 150 5.49 10.28 21.15
CA ASP A 150 5.44 11.66 20.69
C ASP A 150 4.75 12.59 21.70
N LYS A 151 5.47 12.93 22.78
CA LYS A 151 5.00 13.87 23.80
C LYS A 151 5.11 15.34 23.36
N ARG A 152 5.75 15.64 22.22
CA ARG A 152 6.15 17.02 21.84
C ARG A 152 5.99 17.37 20.35
N GLY A 153 5.39 16.51 19.53
CA GLY A 153 5.31 16.70 18.07
C GLY A 153 6.67 16.62 17.37
N LYS A 154 7.65 15.90 17.94
CA LYS A 154 9.05 15.85 17.46
C LYS A 154 9.35 14.63 16.58
N THR A 155 8.36 13.76 16.34
CA THR A 155 8.58 12.57 15.51
C THR A 155 8.88 12.98 14.07
N GLN A 156 9.92 12.41 13.47
CA GLN A 156 10.36 12.70 12.09
C GLN A 156 9.38 12.20 11.00
N ILE A 157 8.23 11.64 11.38
CA ILE A 157 7.20 11.20 10.44
C ILE A 157 6.26 12.38 10.20
N ALA A 158 6.46 13.07 9.09
CA ALA A 158 5.54 14.12 8.65
C ALA A 158 4.40 13.49 7.85
N ALA A 159 3.16 13.71 8.29
CA ALA A 159 2.00 13.56 7.42
C ALA A 159 2.08 14.66 6.37
N VAL A 160 2.43 14.30 5.14
CA VAL A 160 2.62 15.28 4.06
C VAL A 160 1.29 15.45 3.34
N LYS A 161 0.76 16.68 3.33
CA LYS A 161 -0.18 17.10 2.27
C LYS A 161 0.64 17.39 1.03
N GLN A 162 0.46 16.66 -0.06
CA GLN A 162 0.97 17.13 -1.34
C GLN A 162 -0.04 18.07 -1.98
N SER A 163 0.46 19.22 -2.45
CA SER A 163 -0.12 19.95 -3.57
C SER A 163 -0.07 19.05 -4.79
N SER A 164 -1.19 18.92 -5.50
CA SER A 164 -1.40 18.03 -6.65
C SER A 164 -0.55 18.34 -7.90
N VAL A 165 0.48 19.19 -7.79
CA VAL A 165 1.29 19.65 -8.92
C VAL A 165 2.76 19.46 -8.54
N GLY A 166 3.35 18.35 -8.98
CA GLY A 166 4.74 18.00 -8.64
C GLY A 166 5.22 16.58 -8.96
N GLY A 167 4.85 16.01 -10.11
CA GLY A 167 5.78 15.17 -10.90
C GLY A 167 5.95 13.68 -10.59
N SER A 168 4.98 12.97 -10.00
CA SER A 168 4.91 11.48 -10.14
C SER A 168 3.49 10.91 -10.14
N SER A 169 2.46 11.73 -9.94
CA SER A 169 1.14 11.37 -10.45
C SER A 169 1.19 11.55 -11.96
N CYS A 170 1.58 10.51 -12.67
CA CYS A 170 0.88 10.22 -13.91
C CYS A 170 -0.55 9.87 -13.47
N ALA A 171 -1.35 10.87 -13.14
CA ALA A 171 -2.72 10.77 -13.55
C ALA A 171 -2.62 10.60 -15.06
N THR A 172 -2.88 9.41 -15.58
CA THR A 172 -3.37 9.29 -16.95
C THR A 172 -4.78 9.88 -16.98
N ALA A 173 -4.92 11.13 -16.56
CA ALA A 173 -6.04 11.96 -16.91
C ALA A 173 -5.72 12.45 -18.33
N LEU A 174 -6.06 11.63 -19.31
CA LEU A 174 -6.23 12.14 -20.65
C LEU A 174 -7.48 13.04 -20.65
N PRO A 175 -7.47 14.15 -21.40
CA PRO A 175 -8.62 15.05 -21.47
C PRO A 175 -9.82 14.28 -22.04
N GLY A 176 -10.88 14.12 -21.26
CA GLY A 176 -12.16 13.60 -21.75
C GLY A 176 -12.82 12.45 -20.99
N ASP A 177 -12.29 12.01 -19.83
CA ASP A 177 -12.85 10.83 -19.16
C ASP A 177 -14.13 11.15 -18.35
N LYS A 178 -15.25 11.17 -19.06
CA LYS A 178 -16.56 10.86 -18.50
C LYS A 178 -16.91 9.41 -18.87
N GLY A 179 -16.40 8.48 -18.06
CA GLY A 179 -16.96 7.14 -17.92
C GLY A 179 -16.67 6.19 -19.07
N ASP A 180 -15.72 5.29 -18.87
CA ASP A 180 -15.98 3.84 -18.90
C ASP A 180 -14.67 3.08 -18.58
N THR A 181 -14.50 2.73 -17.31
CA THR A 181 -13.37 1.95 -16.81
C THR A 181 -13.31 0.50 -17.33
N SER A 182 -14.37 0.02 -18.00
CA SER A 182 -14.45 -1.38 -18.46
C SER A 182 -13.59 -1.66 -19.70
N LYS A 183 -13.47 -0.69 -20.62
CA LYS A 183 -12.75 -0.84 -21.90
C LYS A 183 -11.25 -1.04 -21.72
N TRP A 184 -10.64 -0.36 -20.75
CA TRP A 184 -9.19 -0.45 -20.48
C TRP A 184 -8.81 -1.71 -19.74
N ARG A 185 -9.67 -2.21 -18.85
CA ARG A 185 -9.50 -3.54 -18.25
C ARG A 185 -9.53 -4.62 -19.32
N GLN A 186 -10.45 -4.52 -20.28
CA GLN A 186 -10.50 -5.46 -21.40
C GLN A 186 -9.27 -5.36 -22.31
N LEU A 187 -8.74 -4.16 -22.56
CA LEU A 187 -7.51 -3.99 -23.36
C LEU A 187 -6.25 -4.51 -22.65
N LEU A 188 -6.12 -4.32 -21.34
CA LEU A 188 -5.03 -4.87 -20.54
C LEU A 188 -5.10 -6.40 -20.47
N ILE A 189 -6.29 -6.95 -20.28
CA ILE A 189 -6.52 -8.40 -20.30
C ILE A 189 -6.22 -8.97 -21.70
N SER A 190 -6.68 -8.31 -22.77
CA SER A 190 -6.41 -8.74 -24.15
C SER A 190 -4.92 -8.72 -24.47
N SER A 191 -4.22 -7.62 -24.13
CA SER A 191 -2.78 -7.50 -24.35
C SER A 191 -1.99 -8.55 -23.58
N HIS A 192 -2.41 -8.87 -22.36
CA HIS A 192 -1.78 -9.90 -21.56
C HIS A 192 -2.02 -11.31 -22.13
N LEU A 193 -3.24 -11.61 -22.57
CA LEU A 193 -3.58 -12.88 -23.20
C LEU A 193 -2.90 -13.06 -24.57
N ASP A 194 -2.69 -11.98 -25.32
CA ASP A 194 -1.96 -12.01 -26.59
C ASP A 194 -0.45 -12.23 -26.36
N GLU A 195 0.12 -11.64 -25.31
CA GLU A 195 1.51 -11.92 -24.91
C GLU A 195 1.70 -13.37 -24.41
N GLU A 196 0.72 -13.93 -23.72
CA GLU A 196 0.74 -15.33 -23.30
C GLU A 196 0.56 -16.30 -24.47
N ARG A 197 -0.33 -15.97 -25.42
CA ARG A 197 -0.45 -16.72 -26.69
C ARG A 197 0.83 -16.69 -27.50
N MET A 198 1.48 -15.53 -27.61
CA MET A 198 2.77 -15.38 -28.29
C MET A 198 3.89 -16.16 -27.60
N ARG A 199 3.90 -16.22 -26.26
CA ARG A 199 4.82 -17.07 -25.49
C ARG A 199 4.58 -18.56 -25.73
N ASN A 200 3.32 -19.00 -25.74
CA ASN A 200 2.96 -20.40 -25.98
C ASN A 200 3.21 -20.86 -27.42
N ILE A 201 3.09 -19.96 -28.41
CA ILE A 201 3.44 -20.26 -29.81
C ILE A 201 4.96 -20.41 -29.96
N ARG A 202 5.77 -19.57 -29.29
CA ARG A 202 7.23 -19.69 -29.31
C ARG A 202 7.74 -21.00 -28.69
N THR A 203 7.08 -21.48 -27.64
CA THR A 203 7.42 -22.78 -27.02
C THR A 203 6.92 -23.99 -27.81
N LEU A 204 5.84 -23.86 -28.59
CA LEU A 204 5.33 -24.93 -29.46
C LEU A 204 6.16 -25.10 -30.76
N PHE A 205 6.77 -24.04 -31.28
CA PHE A 205 7.54 -24.10 -32.54
C PHE A 205 9.06 -24.23 -32.35
N GLY A 206 9.59 -24.18 -31.12
CA GLY A 206 10.98 -24.56 -30.83
C GLY A 206 12.06 -23.66 -31.46
N TRP A 207 11.82 -22.35 -31.54
CA TRP A 207 12.87 -21.40 -31.93
C TRP A 207 13.55 -20.88 -30.65
N CYS A 208 14.80 -21.34 -30.42
CA CYS A 208 15.72 -20.76 -29.45
C CYS A 208 16.28 -19.43 -29.95
#